data_AF-A0AB34QY21-F1
#
_entry.id   AF-A0AB34QY21-F1
#
_cell.length_a   1.000
_cell.length_b   1.000
_cell.length_c   1.000
_cell.angle_alpha   90.00
_cell.angle_beta   90.00
_cell.angle_gamma   90.00
#
_symmetry.space_group_name_H-M   'P 1'
#
loop_
_entity.id
_entity.type
_entity.pdbx_description
1 polymer ?
#
loop_
_entity_poly.entity_id
_entity_poly.type
_entity_poly.pdbx_seq_one_letter_code
_entity_poly.pdbx_strand_id
1 'polypeptide(L)'
;MKVSTEEKLHSLDDTMHLHVGYYEHGFDDEGVFFKSLETGRWLLFFDQKSYGVTLLKEYEKWNDLGLLIGEYLIEDDQIEVEGHKLFERFLKENSIVK
;
A
#
# COMPACT_ATOMS: atom_id res chain seq x y z
N MET A 1 13.58 -19.82 -26.97
CA MET A 1 13.12 -18.49 -26.52
C MET A 1 12.77 -18.63 -25.05
N LYS A 2 13.49 -17.96 -24.15
CA LYS A 2 13.12 -17.89 -22.74
C LYS A 2 11.96 -16.89 -22.67
N VAL A 3 10.77 -17.37 -22.34
CA VAL A 3 9.66 -16.51 -21.95
C VAL A 3 10.13 -15.78 -20.70
N SER A 4 10.45 -14.49 -20.81
CA SER A 4 10.65 -13.66 -19.64
C SER A 4 9.33 -13.63 -18.91
N THR A 5 9.36 -13.94 -17.62
CA THR A 5 8.31 -13.65 -16.64
C THR A 5 7.58 -12.38 -17.07
N GLU A 6 6.33 -12.56 -17.49
CA GLU A 6 5.40 -11.49 -17.81
C GLU A 6 5.52 -10.45 -16.71
N GLU A 7 5.90 -9.23 -17.09
CA GLU A 7 5.65 -8.06 -16.27
C GLU A 7 4.14 -8.06 -16.05
N LYS A 8 3.72 -8.54 -14.89
CA LYS A 8 2.35 -8.41 -14.41
C LYS A 8 2.20 -6.92 -14.10
N LEU A 9 2.06 -6.12 -15.15
CA LEU A 9 1.90 -4.69 -15.06
C LEU A 9 0.47 -4.50 -14.59
N HIS A 10 0.19 -4.66 -13.29
CA HIS A 10 -1.14 -4.35 -12.77
C HIS A 10 -1.41 -2.91 -13.18
N SER A 11 -2.33 -2.75 -14.12
CA SER A 11 -2.72 -1.42 -14.55
C SER A 11 -3.44 -0.76 -13.38
N LEU A 12 -2.86 0.31 -12.85
CA LEU A 12 -3.47 1.10 -11.80
C LEU A 12 -4.35 2.19 -12.42
N ASP A 13 -5.46 2.49 -11.77
CA ASP A 13 -6.25 3.67 -12.05
C ASP A 13 -5.51 4.89 -11.48
N ASP A 14 -4.86 5.67 -12.34
CA ASP A 14 -4.12 6.87 -11.96
C ASP A 14 -5.03 8.03 -11.53
N THR A 15 -6.34 7.91 -11.78
CA THR A 15 -7.37 8.88 -11.35
C THR A 15 -7.93 8.57 -9.96
N MET A 16 -7.78 7.33 -9.49
CA MET A 16 -8.32 6.87 -8.21
C MET A 16 -7.19 6.42 -7.26
N HIS A 17 -6.74 7.36 -6.43
CA HIS A 17 -5.82 7.10 -5.34
C HIS A 17 -6.28 7.76 -4.03
N LEU A 18 -5.91 7.15 -2.90
CA LEU A 18 -6.21 7.68 -1.57
C LEU A 18 -4.96 7.61 -0.69
N HIS A 19 -4.56 8.74 -0.12
CA HIS A 19 -3.56 8.78 0.94
C HIS A 19 -4.20 8.37 2.27
N VAL A 20 -3.50 7.50 2.99
CA VAL A 20 -3.87 7.07 4.35
C VAL A 20 -2.68 7.28 5.25
N GLY A 21 -2.91 7.83 6.45
CA GLY A 21 -1.83 8.19 7.35
C GLY A 21 -2.07 7.77 8.79
N TYR A 22 -0.96 7.72 9.54
CA TYR A 22 -0.91 7.58 10.99
C TYR A 22 -0.08 8.73 11.57
N TYR A 23 -0.73 9.62 12.32
CA TYR A 23 -0.17 10.89 12.78
C TYR A 23 -0.09 11.02 14.31
N GLU A 24 -0.16 9.90 15.03
CA GLU A 24 -0.14 9.90 16.49
C GLU A 24 1.27 9.66 17.03
N HIS A 25 1.51 9.98 18.30
CA HIS A 25 2.76 9.66 19.02
C HIS A 25 4.06 10.17 18.36
N GLY A 26 3.98 11.21 17.54
CA GLY A 26 5.12 11.79 16.83
C GLY A 26 5.48 11.08 15.52
N PHE A 27 4.64 10.14 15.07
CA PHE A 27 4.72 9.56 13.74
C PHE A 27 4.04 10.45 12.70
N ASP A 28 4.49 10.35 11.46
CA ASP A 28 3.98 11.04 10.28
C ASP A 28 4.18 10.11 9.07
N ASP A 29 3.64 8.89 9.19
CA ASP A 29 3.76 7.85 8.17
C ASP A 29 2.53 7.89 7.27
N GLU A 30 2.75 7.84 5.95
CA GLU A 30 1.69 7.74 4.94
C GLU A 30 1.87 6.52 4.03
N GLY A 31 0.75 5.86 3.75
CA GLY A 31 0.58 4.91 2.66
C GLY A 31 -0.35 5.47 1.59
N VAL A 32 -0.32 4.86 0.42
CA VAL A 32 -1.18 5.26 -0.70
C VAL A 32 -1.89 4.05 -1.28
N PHE A 33 -3.21 4.18 -1.41
CA PHE A 33 -4.04 3.24 -2.11
C PHE A 33 -4.14 3.62 -3.59
N PHE A 34 -4.06 2.63 -4.47
CA PHE A 34 -4.46 2.73 -5.88
C PHE A 34 -5.47 1.64 -6.22
N LYS A 35 -6.41 1.93 -7.12
CA LYS A 35 -7.34 0.91 -7.61
C LYS A 35 -6.71 0.12 -8.76
N SER A 36 -6.74 -1.20 -8.66
CA SER A 36 -6.36 -2.10 -9.74
C SER A 36 -7.45 -2.13 -10.80
N LEU A 37 -7.12 -1.77 -12.05
CA LEU A 37 -8.05 -1.85 -13.19
C LEU A 37 -8.35 -3.30 -13.59
N GLU A 38 -7.46 -4.23 -13.24
CA GLU A 38 -7.64 -5.66 -13.55
C GLU A 38 -8.57 -6.36 -12.56
N THR A 39 -8.39 -6.08 -11.27
CA THR A 39 -9.07 -6.82 -10.19
C THR A 39 -10.18 -6.02 -9.53
N GLY A 40 -10.24 -4.70 -9.77
CA GLY A 40 -11.13 -3.77 -9.08
C GLY A 40 -10.79 -3.57 -7.60
N ARG A 41 -9.68 -4.15 -7.12
CA ARG A 41 -9.26 -4.12 -5.71
C ARG A 41 -8.40 -2.90 -5.42
N TRP A 42 -8.42 -2.47 -4.17
CA TRP A 42 -7.56 -1.43 -3.65
C TRP A 42 -6.22 -2.03 -3.21
N LEU A 43 -5.14 -1.51 -3.79
CA LEU A 43 -3.76 -1.91 -3.53
C LEU A 43 -3.08 -0.85 -2.64
N LEU A 44 -2.61 -1.24 -1.46
CA LEU A 44 -1.95 -0.35 -0.52
C LEU A 44 -0.44 -0.41 -0.70
N PHE A 45 0.17 0.75 -0.94
CA PHE A 45 1.61 0.91 -1.07
C PHE A 45 2.19 1.71 0.09
N PHE A 46 3.44 1.40 0.44
CA PHE A 46 4.19 2.10 1.49
C PHE A 46 5.66 2.27 1.09
N ASP A 47 6.17 3.50 1.18
CA ASP A 47 7.58 3.80 0.97
C ASP A 47 8.37 3.77 2.27
N GLN A 48 8.66 2.57 2.76
CA GLN A 48 9.43 2.38 3.99
C GLN A 48 10.82 3.06 3.97
N LYS A 49 11.39 3.34 2.78
CA LYS A 49 12.75 3.90 2.69
C LYS A 49 12.76 5.37 3.07
N SER A 50 11.77 6.14 2.62
CA SER A 50 11.65 7.55 2.98
C SER A 50 11.44 7.75 4.48
N TYR A 51 10.81 6.79 5.15
CA TYR A 51 10.60 6.79 6.61
C TYR A 51 11.73 6.11 7.42
N GLY A 52 12.76 5.56 6.77
CA GLY A 52 13.85 4.85 7.46
C GLY A 52 13.40 3.58 8.21
N VAL A 53 12.28 2.99 7.79
CA VAL A 53 11.67 1.83 8.41
C VAL A 53 12.30 0.54 7.86
N THR A 54 12.40 -0.48 8.73
CA THR A 54 12.74 -1.86 8.34
C THR A 54 11.54 -2.75 8.64
N LEU A 55 11.05 -3.46 7.62
CA LEU A 55 9.89 -4.34 7.76
C LEU A 55 10.27 -5.74 8.24
N LEU A 56 9.31 -6.41 8.89
CA LEU A 56 9.51 -7.77 9.44
C LEU A 56 9.47 -8.88 8.37
N LYS A 57 8.92 -8.58 7.19
CA LYS A 57 8.84 -9.50 6.06
C LYS A 57 9.10 -8.76 4.75
N GLU A 58 9.39 -9.52 3.71
CA GLU A 58 9.54 -9.00 2.36
C GLU A 58 8.17 -8.74 1.71
N TYR A 59 8.12 -7.70 0.90
CA TYR A 59 6.96 -7.31 0.11
C TYR A 59 7.38 -7.07 -1.34
N GLU A 60 6.43 -7.21 -2.26
CA GLU A 60 6.67 -6.92 -3.66
C GLU A 60 6.96 -5.42 -3.83
N LYS A 61 8.05 -5.11 -4.54
CA LYS A 61 8.46 -3.74 -4.80
C LYS A 61 7.95 -3.28 -6.16
N TRP A 62 7.30 -2.11 -6.16
CA TRP A 62 6.84 -1.40 -7.33
C TRP A 62 7.70 -0.16 -7.54
N ASN A 63 8.19 0.01 -8.77
CA ASN A 63 8.93 1.22 -9.10
C ASN A 63 8.00 2.43 -8.90
N ASP A 64 8.56 3.51 -8.34
CA ASP A 64 7.88 4.78 -8.04
C ASP A 64 6.77 4.78 -6.97
N LEU A 65 6.26 3.62 -6.55
CA LEU A 65 5.20 3.52 -5.51
C LEU A 65 5.65 2.92 -4.18
N GLY A 66 6.80 2.24 -4.14
CA GLY A 66 7.31 1.62 -2.92
C GLY A 66 6.97 0.13 -2.83
N LEU A 67 6.49 -0.32 -1.68
CA LEU A 67 6.17 -1.73 -1.43
C LEU A 67 4.65 -1.96 -1.43
N LEU A 68 4.18 -3.00 -2.13
CA LEU A 68 2.79 -3.45 -2.06
C LEU A 68 2.56 -4.20 -0.74
N ILE A 69 1.91 -3.54 0.22
CA ILE A 69 1.74 -4.04 1.59
C ILE A 69 0.35 -4.65 1.85
N GLY A 70 -0.59 -4.49 0.92
CA GLY A 70 -1.89 -5.14 1.00
C GLY A 70 -2.75 -4.99 -0.26
N GLU A 71 -3.66 -5.93 -0.45
CA GLU A 71 -4.67 -5.92 -1.51
C GLU A 71 -6.04 -6.23 -0.88
N TYR A 72 -7.02 -5.36 -1.11
CA TYR A 72 -8.31 -5.41 -0.42
C TYR A 72 -9.48 -5.25 -1.37
N LEU A 73 -10.55 -6.01 -1.10
CA LEU A 73 -11.85 -5.82 -1.73
C LEU A 73 -12.68 -4.92 -0.81
N ILE A 74 -12.70 -3.63 -1.13
CA ILE A 74 -13.39 -2.57 -0.38
C ILE A 74 -14.19 -1.75 -1.39
N GLU A 75 -15.43 -1.43 -1.05
CA GLU A 75 -16.26 -0.54 -1.86
C GLU A 75 -15.68 0.89 -1.87
N ASP A 76 -15.84 1.60 -2.98
CA ASP A 76 -15.22 2.91 -3.19
C ASP A 76 -15.67 3.96 -2.16
N ASP A 77 -16.87 3.84 -1.61
CA ASP A 77 -17.41 4.75 -0.59
C ASP A 77 -16.93 4.42 0.84
N GLN A 78 -16.29 3.26 1.05
CA GLN A 78 -15.79 2.80 2.35
C GLN A 78 -14.27 2.94 2.49
N ILE A 79 -13.55 3.15 1.38
CA ILE A 79 -12.08 3.13 1.37
C ILE A 79 -11.46 4.20 2.27
N GLU A 80 -12.08 5.37 2.40
CA GLU A 80 -11.59 6.43 3.28
C GLU A 80 -11.61 5.99 4.75
N VAL A 81 -12.71 5.40 5.22
CA VAL A 81 -12.87 4.98 6.62
C VAL A 81 -12.04 3.74 6.94
N GLU A 82 -12.00 2.77 6.03
CA GLU A 82 -11.30 1.50 6.25
C GLU A 82 -9.79 1.62 5.98
N GLY A 83 -9.39 2.47 5.04
CA GLY A 83 -8.00 2.60 4.61
C GLY A 83 -7.04 2.99 5.72
N HIS A 84 -7.40 3.99 6.55
CA HIS A 84 -6.59 4.39 7.70
C HIS A 84 -6.41 3.25 8.71
N LYS A 85 -7.48 2.51 9.00
CA LYS A 85 -7.43 1.37 9.93
C LYS A 85 -6.53 0.25 9.42
N LEU A 86 -6.59 -0.02 8.11
CA LEU A 86 -5.77 -1.05 7.47
C LEU A 86 -4.30 -0.67 7.50
N PHE A 87 -3.99 0.60 7.23
CA PHE A 87 -2.62 1.11 7.30
C PHE A 87 -2.07 1.09 8.72
N GLU A 88 -2.82 1.59 9.71
CA GLU A 88 -2.45 1.50 11.12
C GLU A 88 -2.19 0.06 11.55
N ARG A 89 -3.06 -0.88 11.15
CA ARG A 89 -2.86 -2.30 11.44
C ARG A 89 -1.53 -2.80 10.85
N PHE A 90 -1.21 -2.46 9.60
CA PHE A 90 0.07 -2.81 8.99
C PHE A 90 1.26 -2.26 9.80
N LEU A 91 1.19 -1.00 10.26
CA LEU A 91 2.26 -0.39 11.05
C LEU A 91 2.48 -1.14 12.37
N LYS A 92 1.39 -1.51 13.05
CA LYS A 92 1.43 -2.29 14.30
C LYS A 92 1.98 -3.71 14.07
N GLU A 93 1.53 -4.38 13.01
CA GLU A 93 2.00 -5.72 12.63
C GLU A 93 3.51 -5.73 12.33
N ASN A 94 4.07 -4.63 11.84
CA ASN A 94 5.51 -4.48 11.58
C ASN A 94 6.28 -3.84 12.75
N SER A 95 5.65 -3.66 13.92
CA SER A 95 6.26 -3.04 15.11
C SER A 95 6.82 -1.63 14.86
N ILE A 96 6.24 -0.90 13.91
CA ILE A 96 6.61 0.49 13.60
C ILE A 96 5.97 1.43 14.64
N VAL A 97 4.69 1.20 14.93
CA VAL A 97 3.92 1.94 15.94
C VAL A 97 3.38 0.98 17.01
N LYS A 98 2.94 1.52 18.15
CA LYS A 98 2.40 0.74 19.29
C LYS A 98 0.88 0.65 19.29
#